data_AF-A0A2N2JD34-F1
#
_entry.id   AF-A0A2N2JD34-F1
#
_cell.length_a   1.000
_cell.length_b   1.000
_cell.length_c   1.000
_cell.angle_alpha   90.00
_cell.angle_beta   90.00
_cell.angle_gamma   90.00
#
_symmetry.space_group_name_H-M   'P 1'
#
loop_
_entity.id
_entity.type
_entity.pdbx_description
1 polymer ?
#
loop_
_entity_poly.entity_id
_entity_poly.type
_entity_poly.pdbx_seq_one_letter_code
_entity_poly.pdbx_strand_id
1 'polypeptide(L)'
;MMFGLTMTFAIWLGASVAAAPEAAPLKPLGVEASSARPAADGRTFGAENLFDGDPATVWQPDARGALGLGQFVRVDLGRVLEITEIEVLNGDQSAAAGQDRFCANARARSLWIHGDAGLPRWLSAVEDDGIRRFTLTRPGKRAGAGPLRTRHLVVLITAVTAGSAQRDNAGLAEIRVFGRPVDPPTAAETGEVACASARMSALRLGLLTTCAARYRTERPKAECTLLRDLLNTCDPGGGMMGEPESPITVAGADFARGQVRIAFTGAEPPFPDFVAELVAKDGGPWSAAKLTCTVGDEACGATHQVVADGGGDDFELEASGACKPRAVKAVAAPK
;
A
#
# COMPACT_ATOMS: atom_id res chain seq x y z
N MET A 1 40.53 -67.35 -18.24
CA MET A 1 39.14 -66.95 -18.55
C MET A 1 39.03 -65.45 -18.30
N MET A 2 38.98 -64.65 -19.36
CA MET A 2 38.80 -63.19 -19.30
C MET A 2 37.33 -62.88 -19.57
N PHE A 3 36.63 -62.28 -18.60
CA PHE A 3 35.29 -61.73 -18.79
C PHE A 3 35.42 -60.25 -19.15
N GLY A 4 35.06 -59.89 -20.39
CA GLY A 4 35.00 -58.51 -20.85
C GLY A 4 33.65 -57.88 -20.47
N LEU A 5 33.70 -56.87 -19.61
CA LEU A 5 32.53 -56.06 -19.23
C LEU A 5 32.32 -54.97 -20.30
N THR A 6 31.25 -55.08 -21.08
CA THR A 6 30.85 -54.05 -22.06
C THR A 6 29.97 -53.02 -21.37
N MET A 7 30.51 -51.81 -21.20
CA MET A 7 29.82 -50.69 -20.57
C MET A 7 29.11 -49.86 -21.64
N THR A 8 27.80 -50.04 -21.78
CA THR A 8 26.98 -49.28 -22.73
C THR A 8 26.64 -47.91 -22.16
N PHE A 9 27.26 -46.86 -22.68
CA PHE A 9 26.87 -45.48 -22.40
C PHE A 9 25.59 -45.14 -23.18
N ALA A 10 24.46 -45.02 -22.47
CA ALA A 10 23.25 -44.44 -23.02
C ALA A 10 23.41 -42.91 -23.08
N ILE A 11 23.64 -42.38 -24.28
CA ILE A 11 23.65 -40.94 -24.53
C ILE A 11 22.19 -40.46 -24.51
N TRP A 12 21.80 -39.82 -23.41
CA TRP A 12 20.50 -39.17 -23.28
C TRP A 12 20.53 -37.83 -24.03
N LEU A 13 19.98 -37.81 -25.24
CA LEU A 13 19.74 -36.58 -26.01
C LEU A 13 18.61 -35.79 -25.32
N GLY A 14 18.97 -35.00 -24.30
CA GLY A 14 18.04 -34.08 -23.67
C GLY A 14 17.58 -33.02 -24.66
N ALA A 15 16.30 -33.07 -25.05
CA ALA A 15 15.68 -32.00 -25.81
C ALA A 15 15.79 -30.70 -25.00
N SER A 16 16.58 -29.75 -25.51
CA SER A 16 16.65 -28.41 -24.93
C SER A 16 15.31 -27.74 -25.15
N VAL A 17 14.52 -27.63 -24.08
CA VAL A 17 13.30 -26.82 -24.08
C VAL A 17 13.77 -25.37 -24.16
N ALA A 18 13.60 -24.75 -25.34
CA ALA A 18 13.83 -23.32 -25.47
C ALA A 18 12.94 -22.58 -24.46
N ALA A 19 13.55 -21.74 -23.63
CA ALA A 19 12.79 -20.90 -22.71
C ALA A 19 11.82 -20.03 -23.53
N ALA A 20 10.56 -19.98 -23.11
CA ALA A 20 9.59 -19.07 -23.71
C ALA A 20 10.13 -17.62 -23.58
N PRO A 21 9.92 -16.76 -24.60
CA PRO A 21 10.34 -15.37 -24.52
C PRO A 21 9.72 -14.72 -23.27
N GLU A 22 10.56 -14.05 -22.47
CA GLU A 22 10.11 -13.30 -21.29
C GLU A 22 9.11 -12.23 -21.76
N ALA A 23 7.92 -12.22 -21.15
CA ALA A 23 6.87 -11.30 -21.55
C ALA A 23 7.35 -9.85 -21.32
N ALA A 24 7.18 -8.97 -22.30
CA ALA A 24 7.50 -7.56 -22.14
C ALA A 24 6.62 -6.92 -21.05
N PRO A 25 7.14 -5.94 -20.28
CA PRO A 25 6.35 -5.24 -19.30
C PRO A 25 5.21 -4.45 -19.95
N LEU A 26 4.09 -4.36 -19.25
CA LEU A 26 2.90 -3.64 -19.65
C LEU A 26 3.13 -2.14 -19.51
N LYS A 27 2.81 -1.40 -20.57
CA LYS A 27 2.85 0.06 -20.54
C LYS A 27 1.52 0.61 -19.99
N PRO A 28 1.55 1.49 -18.96
CA PRO A 28 0.33 2.11 -18.47
C PRO A 28 -0.24 3.12 -19.48
N LEU A 29 -1.56 3.32 -19.42
CA LEU A 29 -2.26 4.36 -20.17
C LEU A 29 -2.10 5.74 -19.50
N GLY A 30 -2.04 5.77 -18.17
CA GLY A 30 -1.87 6.98 -17.38
C GLY A 30 -1.28 6.68 -16.02
N VAL A 31 -0.58 7.67 -15.45
CA VAL A 31 0.06 7.58 -14.15
C VAL A 31 -0.15 8.89 -13.40
N GLU A 32 -0.60 8.82 -12.16
CA GLU A 32 -0.85 9.96 -11.29
C GLU A 32 -0.14 9.73 -9.96
N ALA A 33 0.71 10.66 -9.56
CA ALA A 33 1.32 10.61 -8.24
C ALA A 33 0.58 11.52 -7.27
N SER A 34 0.59 11.10 -6.02
CA SER A 34 0.03 11.85 -4.92
C SER A 34 0.76 13.19 -4.68
N SER A 35 2.05 13.25 -5.02
CA SER A 35 2.88 14.45 -5.13
C SER A 35 4.15 14.09 -5.92
N ALA A 36 4.87 15.12 -6.37
CA ALA A 36 6.20 14.98 -6.97
C ALA A 36 7.06 16.16 -6.55
N ARG A 37 8.35 15.90 -6.32
CA ARG A 37 9.33 16.95 -6.07
C ARG A 37 9.43 17.85 -7.31
N PRO A 38 9.61 19.17 -7.15
CA PRO A 38 9.90 20.05 -8.27
C PRO A 38 11.15 19.59 -9.02
N ALA A 39 11.16 19.79 -10.34
CA ALA A 39 12.34 19.55 -11.17
C ALA A 39 13.53 20.39 -10.67
N ALA A 40 14.71 19.79 -10.65
CA ALA A 40 15.94 20.42 -10.15
C ALA A 40 17.16 19.76 -10.79
N ASP A 41 18.23 20.53 -10.99
CA ASP A 41 19.51 20.05 -11.55
C ASP A 41 19.36 19.29 -12.89
N GLY A 42 18.40 19.72 -13.72
CA GLY A 42 18.10 19.07 -15.01
C GLY A 42 17.35 17.74 -14.89
N ARG A 43 16.87 17.36 -13.71
CA ARG A 43 16.11 16.13 -13.45
C ARG A 43 14.64 16.42 -13.19
N THR A 44 13.78 15.53 -13.67
CA THR A 44 12.36 15.46 -13.30
C THR A 44 12.17 14.43 -12.17
N PHE A 45 11.10 14.57 -11.40
CA PHE A 45 10.75 13.64 -10.32
C PHE A 45 9.28 13.18 -10.38
N GLY A 46 8.67 13.32 -11.56
CA GLY A 46 7.28 13.00 -11.82
C GLY A 46 7.01 11.48 -11.81
N ALA A 47 5.74 11.12 -11.81
CA ALA A 47 5.30 9.73 -11.76
C ALA A 47 5.61 8.97 -13.05
N GLU A 48 5.71 9.69 -14.17
CA GLU A 48 6.05 9.19 -15.49
C GLU A 48 7.41 8.50 -15.54
N ASN A 49 8.35 8.92 -14.68
CA ASN A 49 9.67 8.31 -14.55
C ASN A 49 9.60 6.83 -14.13
N LEU A 50 8.50 6.39 -13.49
CA LEU A 50 8.37 4.99 -13.05
C LEU A 50 8.17 3.98 -14.18
N PHE A 51 7.89 4.44 -15.39
CA PHE A 51 7.52 3.60 -16.52
C PHE A 51 8.21 4.03 -17.82
N ASP A 52 9.29 4.80 -17.73
CA ASP A 52 10.07 5.24 -18.89
C ASP A 52 11.15 4.21 -19.29
N GLY A 53 11.40 3.21 -18.44
CA GLY A 53 12.39 2.17 -18.67
C GLY A 53 13.83 2.59 -18.36
N ASP A 54 14.05 3.80 -17.86
CA ASP A 54 15.36 4.35 -17.50
C ASP A 54 15.55 4.34 -15.97
N PRO A 55 16.33 3.41 -15.41
CA PRO A 55 16.57 3.36 -13.97
C PRO A 55 17.27 4.61 -13.42
N ALA A 56 17.86 5.47 -14.25
CA ALA A 56 18.50 6.72 -13.79
C ALA A 56 17.48 7.84 -13.47
N THR A 57 16.24 7.73 -13.94
CA THR A 57 15.14 8.60 -13.53
C THR A 57 14.48 8.03 -12.28
N VAL A 58 13.73 8.87 -11.57
CA VAL A 58 13.11 8.48 -10.31
C VAL A 58 11.83 9.28 -10.09
N TRP A 59 10.76 8.62 -9.65
CA TRP A 59 9.68 9.35 -8.99
C TRP A 59 10.07 9.59 -7.55
N GLN A 60 10.07 10.86 -7.15
CA GLN A 60 10.35 11.26 -5.77
C GLN A 60 9.23 12.19 -5.31
N PRO A 61 8.43 11.81 -4.30
CA PRO A 61 7.34 12.63 -3.82
C PRO A 61 7.84 13.88 -3.11
N ASP A 62 7.01 14.92 -3.05
CA ASP A 62 7.25 16.08 -2.17
C ASP A 62 6.62 15.82 -0.80
N ALA A 63 7.39 15.17 0.07
CA ALA A 63 6.95 14.69 1.38
C ALA A 63 7.91 15.12 2.50
N ARG A 64 8.23 16.42 2.54
CA ARG A 64 9.16 16.99 3.52
C ARG A 64 8.82 16.54 4.95
N GLY A 65 9.80 15.99 5.66
CA GLY A 65 9.65 15.54 7.05
C GLY A 65 9.08 14.13 7.24
N ALA A 66 8.44 13.55 6.22
CA ALA A 66 7.91 12.18 6.25
C ALA A 66 8.72 11.18 5.43
N LEU A 67 9.78 11.63 4.73
CA LEU A 67 10.67 10.82 3.90
C LEU A 67 9.94 10.01 2.82
N GLY A 68 8.77 10.45 2.36
CA GLY A 68 7.94 9.71 1.40
C GLY A 68 6.90 8.76 2.01
N LEU A 69 6.82 8.64 3.35
CA LEU A 69 5.78 7.83 3.99
C LEU A 69 4.37 8.31 3.61
N GLY A 70 3.48 7.37 3.26
CA GLY A 70 2.11 7.65 2.85
C GLY A 70 1.97 8.12 1.41
N GLN A 71 3.07 8.35 0.68
CA GLN A 71 2.99 8.79 -0.70
C GLN A 71 2.64 7.61 -1.61
N PHE A 72 1.81 7.88 -2.62
CA PHE A 72 1.34 6.87 -3.54
C PHE A 72 1.44 7.29 -5.00
N VAL A 73 1.37 6.30 -5.88
CA VAL A 73 1.14 6.43 -7.33
C VAL A 73 -0.04 5.57 -7.73
N ARG A 74 -0.94 6.14 -8.52
CA ARG A 74 -2.05 5.46 -9.19
C ARG A 74 -1.70 5.27 -10.66
N VAL A 75 -1.95 4.08 -11.16
CA VAL A 75 -1.64 3.66 -12.53
C VAL A 75 -2.95 3.22 -13.19
N ASP A 76 -3.31 3.78 -14.34
CA ASP A 76 -4.37 3.25 -15.19
C ASP A 76 -3.74 2.35 -16.26
N LEU A 77 -4.12 1.08 -16.26
CA LEU A 77 -3.67 0.08 -17.24
C LEU A 77 -4.52 0.09 -18.52
N GLY A 78 -5.55 0.95 -18.58
CA GLY A 78 -6.45 1.15 -19.71
C GLY A 78 -7.52 0.06 -19.88
N ARG A 79 -7.33 -1.11 -19.28
CA ARG A 79 -8.25 -2.26 -19.29
C ARG A 79 -7.99 -3.16 -18.09
N VAL A 80 -8.91 -4.08 -17.81
CA VAL A 80 -8.71 -5.09 -16.76
C VAL A 80 -7.63 -6.09 -17.20
N LEU A 81 -6.59 -6.22 -16.38
CA LEU A 81 -5.50 -7.14 -16.57
C LEU A 81 -5.46 -8.13 -15.41
N GLU A 82 -5.05 -9.36 -15.68
CA GLU A 82 -4.60 -10.32 -14.69
C GLU A 82 -3.08 -10.16 -14.54
N ILE A 83 -2.66 -9.43 -13.52
CA ILE A 83 -1.26 -9.15 -13.20
C ILE A 83 -0.67 -10.37 -12.49
N THR A 84 0.39 -10.92 -13.08
CA THR A 84 1.08 -12.10 -12.58
C THR A 84 2.42 -11.78 -11.95
N GLU A 85 2.98 -10.60 -12.21
CA GLU A 85 4.24 -10.17 -11.62
C GLU A 85 4.35 -8.65 -11.59
N ILE A 86 5.02 -8.14 -10.57
CA ILE A 86 5.40 -6.74 -10.45
C ILE A 86 6.87 -6.69 -10.05
N GLU A 87 7.67 -5.94 -10.79
CA GLU A 87 9.06 -5.65 -10.44
C GLU A 87 9.16 -4.17 -10.05
N VAL A 88 9.90 -3.90 -8.98
CA VAL A 88 10.11 -2.54 -8.48
C VAL A 88 11.60 -2.30 -8.31
N LEU A 89 12.09 -1.23 -8.92
CA LEU A 89 13.41 -0.68 -8.68
C LEU A 89 13.24 0.44 -7.63
N ASN A 90 13.70 0.16 -6.43
CA ASN A 90 13.54 1.01 -5.26
C ASN A 90 14.66 2.05 -5.18
N GLY A 91 14.37 3.25 -4.66
CA GLY A 91 15.37 4.31 -4.52
C GLY A 91 15.79 4.97 -5.83
N ASP A 92 16.68 5.96 -5.71
CA ASP A 92 17.29 6.66 -6.85
C ASP A 92 18.53 5.87 -7.30
N GLN A 93 18.45 5.13 -8.41
CA GLN A 93 19.53 4.26 -8.88
C GLN A 93 20.66 5.02 -9.59
N SER A 94 20.59 6.36 -9.66
CA SER A 94 21.61 7.15 -10.32
C SER A 94 22.88 7.32 -9.49
N ALA A 95 24.02 7.34 -10.17
CA ALA A 95 25.29 7.80 -9.62
C ALA A 95 25.60 9.16 -10.23
N ALA A 96 25.47 10.24 -9.45
CA ALA A 96 25.73 11.59 -9.92
C ALA A 96 26.87 12.21 -9.10
N ALA A 97 27.83 12.83 -9.78
CA ALA A 97 28.99 13.47 -9.16
C ALA A 97 29.78 12.55 -8.20
N GLY A 98 29.86 11.25 -8.50
CA GLY A 98 30.56 10.25 -7.67
C GLY A 98 29.81 9.84 -6.39
N GLN A 99 28.59 10.33 -6.18
CA GLN A 99 27.74 9.91 -5.08
C GLN A 99 26.73 8.86 -5.56
N ASP A 100 26.74 7.71 -4.91
CA ASP A 100 25.69 6.70 -5.04
C ASP A 100 24.42 7.22 -4.35
N ARG A 101 23.43 7.63 -5.15
CA ARG A 101 22.18 8.18 -4.63
C ARG A 101 21.27 7.11 -4.03
N PHE A 102 21.43 5.85 -4.42
CA PHE A 102 20.68 4.76 -3.83
C PHE A 102 21.05 4.65 -2.35
N CYS A 103 22.34 4.67 -2.04
CA CYS A 103 22.84 4.65 -0.65
C CYS A 103 22.60 5.96 0.11
N ALA A 104 22.66 7.10 -0.58
CA ALA A 104 22.58 8.41 0.07
C ALA A 104 21.16 8.80 0.48
N ASN A 105 20.15 8.47 -0.32
CA ASN A 105 18.76 8.90 -0.13
C ASN A 105 17.97 7.93 0.75
N ALA A 106 16.82 8.39 1.29
CA ALA A 106 15.86 7.47 1.86
C ALA A 106 15.31 6.53 0.78
N ARG A 107 14.83 5.36 1.21
CA ARG A 107 14.29 4.31 0.35
C ARG A 107 13.00 3.78 0.93
N ALA A 108 12.09 3.31 0.08
CA ALA A 108 10.95 2.58 0.58
C ALA A 108 11.48 1.30 1.25
N ARG A 109 11.04 1.02 2.47
CA ARG A 109 11.30 -0.25 3.18
C ARG A 109 10.14 -1.23 2.97
N SER A 110 8.94 -0.70 2.79
CA SER A 110 7.80 -1.49 2.35
C SER A 110 6.86 -0.68 1.48
N LEU A 111 6.24 -1.40 0.54
CA LEU A 111 5.21 -0.91 -0.36
C LEU A 111 3.95 -1.73 -0.17
N TRP A 112 2.80 -1.08 -0.37
CA TRP A 112 1.54 -1.78 -0.59
C TRP A 112 1.10 -1.61 -2.02
N ILE A 113 0.63 -2.70 -2.61
CA ILE A 113 0.04 -2.71 -3.93
C ILE A 113 -1.43 -3.09 -3.84
N HIS A 114 -2.29 -2.27 -4.43
CA HIS A 114 -3.72 -2.49 -4.50
C HIS A 114 -4.19 -2.51 -5.95
N GLY A 115 -5.18 -3.35 -6.22
CA GLY A 115 -5.96 -3.30 -7.44
C GLY A 115 -7.39 -2.83 -7.17
N ASP A 116 -8.17 -2.67 -8.24
CA ASP A 116 -9.60 -2.42 -8.21
C ASP A 116 -10.36 -3.50 -7.45
N ALA A 117 -9.84 -4.72 -7.40
CA ALA A 117 -10.38 -5.84 -6.64
C ALA A 117 -9.24 -6.66 -6.01
N GLY A 118 -9.58 -7.52 -5.06
CA GLY A 118 -8.62 -8.36 -4.34
C GLY A 118 -8.06 -7.74 -3.07
N LEU A 119 -7.41 -8.58 -2.26
CA LEU A 119 -6.71 -8.12 -1.06
C LEU A 119 -5.45 -7.31 -1.42
N PRO A 120 -5.08 -6.30 -0.62
CA PRO A 120 -3.78 -5.65 -0.70
C PRO A 120 -2.63 -6.66 -0.77
N ARG A 121 -1.56 -6.31 -1.48
CA ARG A 121 -0.31 -7.06 -1.51
C ARG A 121 0.74 -6.25 -0.78
N TRP A 122 1.21 -6.76 0.35
CA TRP A 122 2.36 -6.19 1.04
C TRP A 122 3.64 -6.67 0.37
N LEU A 123 4.45 -5.71 -0.05
CA LEU A 123 5.77 -5.93 -0.61
C LEU A 123 6.79 -5.36 0.37
N SER A 124 7.61 -6.20 0.97
CA SER A 124 8.80 -5.72 1.64
C SER A 124 9.77 -5.24 0.56
N ALA A 125 10.09 -3.95 0.55
CA ALA A 125 11.05 -3.39 -0.39
C ALA A 125 12.46 -3.78 0.05
N VAL A 126 13.37 -3.92 -0.93
CA VAL A 126 14.74 -4.41 -0.72
C VAL A 126 15.55 -3.46 0.15
N GLU A 127 16.43 -4.04 0.97
CA GLU A 127 17.50 -3.31 1.64
C GLU A 127 18.84 -3.36 0.85
N ASP A 128 19.09 -4.40 0.02
CA ASP A 128 20.46 -4.75 -0.39
C ASP A 128 20.87 -4.47 -1.85
N ASP A 129 19.98 -4.67 -2.86
CA ASP A 129 20.35 -4.54 -4.29
C ASP A 129 19.45 -3.58 -5.10
N GLY A 130 18.45 -2.97 -4.46
CA GLY A 130 17.57 -1.99 -5.08
C GLY A 130 16.56 -2.53 -6.09
N ILE A 131 16.59 -3.82 -6.46
CA ILE A 131 15.64 -4.41 -7.41
C ILE A 131 14.90 -5.57 -6.76
N ARG A 132 13.56 -5.54 -6.72
CA ARG A 132 12.76 -6.69 -6.30
C ARG A 132 11.72 -7.06 -7.33
N ARG A 133 11.73 -8.33 -7.70
CA ARG A 133 10.70 -8.98 -8.50
C ARG A 133 9.74 -9.72 -7.59
N PHE A 134 8.44 -9.46 -7.77
CA PHE A 134 7.36 -10.05 -7.00
C PHE A 134 6.44 -10.83 -7.91
N THR A 135 6.63 -12.13 -7.94
CA THR A 135 5.79 -13.04 -8.71
C THR A 135 4.49 -13.34 -7.95
N LEU A 136 3.34 -13.08 -8.59
CA LEU A 136 1.98 -13.29 -8.06
C LEU A 136 1.36 -14.62 -8.55
N THR A 137 2.16 -15.53 -9.10
CA THR A 137 1.70 -16.65 -9.95
C THR A 137 1.13 -17.86 -9.22
N ARG A 138 1.20 -17.96 -7.89
CA ARG A 138 0.59 -19.10 -7.18
C ARG A 138 -0.27 -18.65 -6.01
N PRO A 139 -1.49 -19.21 -5.88
CA PRO A 139 -2.16 -19.34 -4.61
C PRO A 139 -1.27 -20.17 -3.69
N GLY A 140 -0.38 -19.51 -2.95
CA GLY A 140 0.13 -20.05 -1.71
C GLY A 140 -1.02 -20.25 -0.73
N LYS A 141 -0.79 -21.03 0.33
CA LYS A 141 -1.79 -21.24 1.40
C LYS A 141 -2.18 -19.96 2.15
N ARG A 142 -1.54 -18.81 1.87
CA ARG A 142 -1.91 -17.51 2.41
C ARG A 142 -3.03 -16.91 1.55
N ALA A 143 -4.11 -16.46 2.18
CA ALA A 143 -5.15 -15.74 1.46
C ALA A 143 -4.53 -14.49 0.82
N GLY A 144 -4.95 -14.17 -0.41
CA GLY A 144 -4.27 -13.14 -1.19
C GLY A 144 -2.94 -13.58 -1.80
N ALA A 145 -2.71 -14.88 -2.03
CA ALA A 145 -1.70 -15.32 -2.97
C ALA A 145 -2.39 -15.64 -4.30
N GLY A 146 -1.96 -15.01 -5.39
CA GLY A 146 -2.56 -15.20 -6.71
C GLY A 146 -2.60 -13.92 -7.54
N PRO A 147 -2.85 -14.04 -8.85
CA PRO A 147 -2.83 -12.92 -9.78
C PRO A 147 -3.79 -11.80 -9.33
N LEU A 148 -3.36 -10.56 -9.52
CA LEU A 148 -4.18 -9.39 -9.22
C LEU A 148 -4.98 -9.01 -10.46
N ARG A 149 -6.30 -9.12 -10.40
CA ARG A 149 -7.18 -8.69 -11.49
C ARG A 149 -7.58 -7.24 -11.30
N THR A 150 -7.04 -6.35 -12.12
CA THR A 150 -7.26 -4.91 -11.95
C THR A 150 -7.07 -4.12 -13.24
N ARG A 151 -7.76 -2.99 -13.36
CA ARG A 151 -7.46 -1.93 -14.32
C ARG A 151 -6.60 -0.84 -13.67
N HIS A 152 -6.83 -0.50 -12.40
CA HIS A 152 -6.03 0.49 -11.69
C HIS A 152 -5.10 -0.17 -10.68
N LEU A 153 -3.83 0.22 -10.68
CA LEU A 153 -2.87 -0.18 -9.66
C LEU A 153 -2.61 1.02 -8.74
N VAL A 154 -2.55 0.79 -7.44
CA VAL A 154 -2.06 1.80 -6.49
C VAL A 154 -0.86 1.25 -5.75
N VAL A 155 0.25 1.97 -5.82
CA VAL A 155 1.50 1.65 -5.12
C VAL A 155 1.71 2.70 -4.04
N LEU A 156 1.73 2.27 -2.78
CA LEU A 156 1.80 3.14 -1.60
C LEU A 156 3.06 2.84 -0.78
N ILE A 157 3.81 3.88 -0.40
CA ILE A 157 4.95 3.75 0.52
C ILE A 157 4.45 3.64 1.96
N THR A 158 4.66 2.49 2.60
CA THR A 158 4.14 2.19 3.94
C THR A 158 5.20 2.15 5.03
N ALA A 159 6.48 2.06 4.64
CA ALA A 159 7.61 2.27 5.52
C ALA A 159 8.80 2.75 4.70
N VAL A 160 9.73 3.43 5.37
CA VAL A 160 10.92 4.03 4.77
C VAL A 160 12.16 3.72 5.61
N THR A 161 13.28 3.53 4.95
CA THR A 161 14.61 3.48 5.57
C THR A 161 15.31 4.79 5.27
N ALA A 162 15.88 5.44 6.29
CA ALA A 162 16.61 6.69 6.11
C ALA A 162 17.91 6.45 5.32
N GLY A 163 18.26 7.41 4.46
CA GLY A 163 19.52 7.40 3.73
C GLY A 163 20.72 7.67 4.63
N SER A 164 21.90 7.30 4.15
CA SER A 164 23.16 7.45 4.90
C SER A 164 23.66 8.89 5.02
N ALA A 165 23.31 9.75 4.04
CA ALA A 165 23.85 11.10 3.94
C ALA A 165 22.77 12.16 3.66
N GLN A 166 21.73 11.82 2.90
CA GLN A 166 20.64 12.71 2.54
C GLN A 166 19.35 12.17 3.13
N ARG A 167 18.69 12.98 3.98
CA ARG A 167 17.34 12.70 4.49
C ARG A 167 16.28 13.18 3.50
N ASP A 168 16.56 13.01 2.22
CA ASP A 168 15.63 13.29 1.14
C ASP A 168 14.52 12.24 1.11
N ASN A 169 13.43 12.53 0.41
CA ASN A 169 12.28 11.64 0.36
C ASN A 169 12.62 10.31 -0.35
N ALA A 170 12.01 9.22 0.10
CA ALA A 170 12.10 7.94 -0.58
C ALA A 170 11.60 8.05 -2.02
N GLY A 171 12.42 7.62 -2.98
CA GLY A 171 12.04 7.53 -4.39
C GLY A 171 11.85 6.08 -4.84
N LEU A 172 11.20 5.91 -5.97
CA LEU A 172 11.14 4.66 -6.72
C LEU A 172 11.61 4.96 -8.15
N ALA A 173 12.58 4.20 -8.66
CA ALA A 173 13.14 4.41 -9.99
C ALA A 173 12.18 3.91 -11.06
N GLU A 174 11.69 2.67 -10.94
CA GLU A 174 10.93 2.01 -11.99
C GLU A 174 9.95 1.00 -11.39
N ILE A 175 8.80 0.84 -12.05
CA ILE A 175 7.83 -0.22 -11.79
C ILE A 175 7.52 -0.92 -13.12
N ARG A 176 7.71 -2.23 -13.15
CA ARG A 176 7.37 -3.06 -14.31
C ARG A 176 6.24 -3.99 -13.91
N VAL A 177 5.19 -4.01 -14.71
CA VAL A 177 3.99 -4.82 -14.46
C VAL A 177 3.89 -5.86 -15.56
N PHE A 178 3.70 -7.12 -15.20
CA PHE A 178 3.53 -8.21 -16.16
C PHE A 178 2.20 -8.91 -15.94
N GLY A 179 1.56 -9.27 -17.03
CA GLY A 179 0.25 -9.89 -16.98
C GLY A 179 -0.38 -9.97 -18.36
N ARG A 180 -1.68 -10.24 -18.38
CA ARG A 180 -2.46 -10.38 -19.61
C ARG A 180 -3.84 -9.75 -19.46
N PRO A 181 -4.43 -9.23 -20.55
CA PRO A 181 -5.84 -8.84 -20.54
C PRO A 181 -6.74 -10.00 -20.17
N VAL A 182 -7.78 -9.69 -19.41
CA VAL A 182 -8.89 -10.58 -19.08
C VAL A 182 -10.19 -9.80 -19.19
N ASP A 183 -11.30 -10.50 -19.37
CA ASP A 183 -12.60 -9.86 -19.33
C ASP A 183 -12.86 -9.29 -17.93
N PRO A 184 -13.49 -8.10 -17.83
CA PRO A 184 -13.92 -7.60 -16.55
C PRO A 184 -14.88 -8.61 -15.91
N PRO A 185 -14.85 -8.76 -14.57
CA PRO A 185 -15.82 -9.61 -13.90
C PRO A 185 -17.24 -9.17 -14.26
N THR A 186 -18.05 -10.11 -14.77
CA THR A 186 -19.41 -9.86 -15.25
C THR A 186 -20.45 -9.83 -14.13
N ALA A 187 -20.10 -10.25 -12.92
CA ALA A 187 -21.03 -10.29 -11.80
C ALA A 187 -21.18 -8.91 -11.17
N ALA A 188 -22.40 -8.37 -11.24
CA ALA A 188 -22.80 -7.30 -10.34
C ALA A 188 -22.69 -7.83 -8.90
N GLU A 189 -21.92 -7.15 -8.07
CA GLU A 189 -21.83 -7.48 -6.64
C GLU A 189 -23.21 -7.18 -5.99
N THR A 190 -24.08 -8.16 -5.91
CA THR A 190 -25.35 -8.08 -5.18
C THR A 190 -25.17 -8.75 -3.83
N GLY A 191 -25.44 -8.04 -2.72
CA GLY A 191 -25.32 -8.59 -1.36
C GLY A 191 -24.21 -7.96 -0.52
N GLU A 192 -23.70 -8.72 0.45
CA GLU A 192 -22.61 -8.32 1.36
C GLU A 192 -21.32 -8.02 0.60
N VAL A 193 -20.57 -7.03 1.07
CA VAL A 193 -19.29 -6.62 0.47
C VAL A 193 -18.19 -7.60 0.88
N ALA A 194 -17.82 -8.51 -0.02
CA ALA A 194 -16.73 -9.45 0.24
C ALA A 194 -15.37 -8.73 0.44
N CYS A 195 -14.48 -9.30 1.25
CA CYS A 195 -13.15 -8.72 1.51
C CYS A 195 -12.31 -8.43 0.25
N ALA A 196 -12.44 -9.28 -0.78
CA ALA A 196 -11.74 -9.15 -2.05
C ALA A 196 -12.58 -8.45 -3.13
N SER A 197 -13.75 -7.92 -2.78
CA SER A 197 -14.65 -7.22 -3.70
C SER A 197 -14.04 -5.93 -4.21
N ALA A 198 -14.55 -5.46 -5.35
CA ALA A 198 -14.14 -4.17 -5.89
C ALA A 198 -14.57 -3.01 -4.99
N ARG A 199 -15.74 -3.17 -4.37
CA ARG A 199 -16.28 -2.23 -3.37
C ARG A 199 -15.35 -2.07 -2.18
N MET A 200 -14.86 -3.17 -1.60
CA MET A 200 -13.94 -3.11 -0.46
C MET A 200 -12.59 -2.49 -0.85
N SER A 201 -12.06 -2.82 -2.03
CA SER A 201 -10.83 -2.19 -2.54
C SER A 201 -10.99 -0.68 -2.70
N ALA A 202 -12.14 -0.20 -3.18
CA ALA A 202 -12.42 1.23 -3.30
C ALA A 202 -12.47 1.93 -1.93
N LEU A 203 -13.08 1.30 -0.91
CA LEU A 203 -13.11 1.82 0.46
C LEU A 203 -11.70 1.87 1.05
N ARG A 204 -10.90 0.81 0.88
CA ARG A 204 -9.49 0.79 1.32
C ARG A 204 -8.69 1.92 0.69
N LEU A 205 -8.84 2.11 -0.61
CA LEU A 205 -8.13 3.18 -1.32
C LEU A 205 -8.55 4.57 -0.82
N GLY A 206 -9.84 4.81 -0.60
CA GLY A 206 -10.35 6.05 -0.03
C GLY A 206 -9.76 6.35 1.36
N LEU A 207 -9.65 5.34 2.22
CA LEU A 207 -9.06 5.49 3.57
C LEU A 207 -7.55 5.71 3.49
N LEU A 208 -6.83 4.97 2.65
CA LEU A 208 -5.39 5.11 2.47
C LEU A 208 -5.02 6.48 1.92
N THR A 209 -5.75 6.99 0.93
CA THR A 209 -5.52 8.32 0.36
C THR A 209 -5.82 9.42 1.37
N THR A 210 -6.86 9.27 2.20
CA THR A 210 -7.16 10.19 3.31
C THR A 210 -6.03 10.19 4.34
N CYS A 211 -5.57 9.01 4.76
CA CYS A 211 -4.45 8.89 5.70
C CYS A 211 -3.14 9.44 5.12
N ALA A 212 -2.89 9.21 3.84
CA ALA A 212 -1.76 9.78 3.12
C ALA A 212 -1.77 11.32 3.14
N ALA A 213 -2.93 11.94 2.92
CA ALA A 213 -3.06 13.39 3.01
C ALA A 213 -2.74 13.89 4.43
N ARG A 214 -3.23 13.18 5.46
CA ARG A 214 -2.96 13.52 6.87
C ARG A 214 -1.48 13.36 7.26
N TYR A 215 -0.80 12.33 6.74
CA TYR A 215 0.63 12.12 6.95
C TYR A 215 1.50 13.25 6.40
N ARG A 216 1.00 14.07 5.46
CA ARG A 216 1.74 15.22 4.91
C ARG A 216 1.70 16.42 5.83
N THR A 217 0.60 16.63 6.53
CA THR A 217 0.37 17.84 7.35
C THR A 217 0.71 17.60 8.83
N GLU A 218 0.64 16.35 9.28
CA GLU A 218 0.87 15.98 10.68
C GLU A 218 1.80 14.75 10.77
N ARG A 219 2.53 14.61 11.89
CA ARG A 219 3.29 13.38 12.17
C ARG A 219 2.38 12.16 12.10
N PRO A 220 2.91 10.98 11.75
CA PRO A 220 2.11 9.77 11.64
C PRO A 220 1.36 9.45 12.93
N LYS A 221 0.03 9.62 12.85
CA LYS A 221 -0.94 9.34 13.90
C LYS A 221 -1.20 7.83 13.97
N ALA A 222 -1.17 7.26 15.18
CA ALA A 222 -1.39 5.84 15.44
C ALA A 222 -2.73 5.35 14.86
N GLU A 223 -3.69 6.27 14.72
CA GLU A 223 -5.01 6.10 14.15
C GLU A 223 -4.97 5.59 12.70
N CYS A 224 -4.08 6.11 11.86
CA CYS A 224 -3.96 5.64 10.48
C CYS A 224 -3.28 4.27 10.38
N THR A 225 -2.37 3.95 11.30
CA THR A 225 -1.77 2.61 11.41
C THR A 225 -2.82 1.57 11.84
N LEU A 226 -3.63 1.90 12.85
CA LEU A 226 -4.71 1.04 13.33
C LEU A 226 -5.78 0.79 12.27
N LEU A 227 -6.30 1.86 11.66
CA LEU A 227 -7.31 1.76 10.60
C LEU A 227 -6.81 0.94 9.41
N ARG A 228 -5.53 1.12 9.07
CA ARG A 228 -4.84 0.34 8.05
C ARG A 228 -4.78 -1.15 8.41
N ASP A 229 -4.33 -1.48 9.62
CA ASP A 229 -4.19 -2.88 10.07
C ASP A 229 -5.56 -3.57 10.16
N LEU A 230 -6.59 -2.81 10.51
CA LEU A 230 -7.98 -3.23 10.62
C LEU A 230 -8.64 -3.49 9.26
N LEU A 231 -8.35 -2.69 8.22
CA LEU A 231 -8.79 -3.00 6.85
C LEU A 231 -8.12 -4.26 6.26
N ASN A 232 -7.01 -4.68 6.89
CA ASN A 232 -6.29 -5.89 6.55
C ASN A 232 -6.75 -7.12 7.34
N THR A 233 -7.49 -6.97 8.45
CA THR A 233 -8.07 -8.14 9.16
C THR A 233 -9.15 -8.83 8.33
N CYS A 234 -9.53 -8.24 7.20
CA CYS A 234 -10.18 -8.92 6.07
C CYS A 234 -9.38 -10.12 5.50
N ASP A 235 -8.20 -10.45 6.00
CA ASP A 235 -7.47 -11.68 5.71
C ASP A 235 -8.06 -12.86 6.52
N PRO A 236 -8.81 -13.77 5.88
CA PRO A 236 -9.42 -14.92 6.55
C PRO A 236 -8.38 -15.92 7.12
N GLY A 237 -7.07 -15.72 6.86
CA GLY A 237 -5.99 -16.56 7.38
C GLY A 237 -5.11 -15.91 8.45
N GLY A 238 -5.43 -14.68 8.90
CA GLY A 238 -4.55 -13.87 9.75
C GLY A 238 -4.73 -14.02 11.26
N GLY A 239 -5.81 -14.65 11.74
CA GLY A 239 -6.02 -14.86 13.17
C GLY A 239 -4.91 -15.75 13.74
N MET A 240 -4.21 -15.29 14.80
CA MET A 240 -3.20 -16.10 15.52
C MET A 240 -3.75 -17.44 16.04
N MET A 241 -5.08 -17.62 16.05
CA MET A 241 -5.80 -18.80 16.53
C MET A 241 -6.71 -19.45 15.47
N GLY A 242 -6.62 -19.07 14.19
CA GLY A 242 -7.28 -19.80 13.10
C GLY A 242 -8.80 -19.65 12.96
N GLU A 243 -9.46 -18.82 13.77
CA GLU A 243 -10.85 -18.42 13.52
C GLU A 243 -10.88 -17.12 12.71
N PRO A 244 -11.67 -17.05 11.62
CA PRO A 244 -11.83 -15.83 10.86
C PRO A 244 -12.56 -14.81 11.74
N GLU A 245 -11.85 -13.76 12.16
CA GLU A 245 -12.50 -12.59 12.74
C GLU A 245 -13.56 -12.09 11.78
N SER A 246 -14.74 -11.75 12.33
CA SER A 246 -15.93 -11.49 11.54
C SER A 246 -15.65 -10.45 10.45
N PRO A 247 -15.99 -10.73 9.18
CA PRO A 247 -15.75 -9.80 8.10
C PRO A 247 -16.48 -8.49 8.40
N ILE A 248 -15.83 -7.37 8.09
CA ILE A 248 -16.48 -6.07 8.07
C ILE A 248 -17.73 -6.19 7.19
N THR A 249 -18.91 -6.22 7.79
CA THR A 249 -20.18 -6.33 7.07
C THR A 249 -20.63 -4.94 6.65
N VAL A 250 -20.35 -4.60 5.39
CA VAL A 250 -20.95 -3.41 4.77
C VAL A 250 -22.26 -3.84 4.11
N ALA A 251 -23.38 -3.27 4.54
CA ALA A 251 -24.66 -3.52 3.90
C ALA A 251 -24.66 -2.98 2.47
N GLY A 252 -25.11 -3.77 1.49
CA GLY A 252 -25.12 -3.35 0.08
C GLY A 252 -25.95 -2.07 -0.17
N ALA A 253 -26.96 -1.81 0.67
CA ALA A 253 -27.78 -0.60 0.60
C ALA A 253 -27.01 0.68 0.97
N ASP A 254 -26.07 0.60 1.90
CA ASP A 254 -25.18 1.71 2.29
C ASP A 254 -24.24 2.05 1.12
N PHE A 255 -23.67 1.02 0.50
CA PHE A 255 -22.85 1.19 -0.69
C PHE A 255 -23.62 1.83 -1.85
N ALA A 256 -24.87 1.42 -2.09
CA ALA A 256 -25.71 1.98 -3.14
C ALA A 256 -26.07 3.45 -2.93
N ARG A 257 -26.11 3.91 -1.67
CA ARG A 257 -26.29 5.33 -1.32
C ARG A 257 -25.00 6.13 -1.40
N GLY A 258 -23.88 5.50 -1.74
CA GLY A 258 -22.57 6.15 -1.71
C GLY A 258 -22.18 6.54 -0.30
N GLN A 259 -22.65 5.84 0.75
CA GLN A 259 -22.37 6.14 2.14
C GLN A 259 -22.07 4.86 2.88
N VAL A 260 -20.80 4.59 3.17
CA VAL A 260 -20.42 3.41 3.95
C VAL A 260 -19.97 3.86 5.33
N ARG A 261 -20.67 3.39 6.36
CA ARG A 261 -20.25 3.53 7.75
C ARG A 261 -19.54 2.26 8.18
N ILE A 262 -18.24 2.33 8.39
CA ILE A 262 -17.48 1.23 8.96
C ILE A 262 -17.32 1.51 10.45
N ALA A 263 -18.07 0.79 11.28
CA ALA A 263 -17.97 0.85 12.73
C ALA A 263 -17.18 -0.35 13.23
N PHE A 264 -16.15 -0.08 14.01
CA PHE A 264 -15.38 -1.12 14.69
C PHE A 264 -15.55 -0.93 16.17
N THR A 265 -16.17 -1.91 16.80
CA THR A 265 -16.26 -2.01 18.25
C THR A 265 -15.24 -3.04 18.69
N GLY A 266 -14.21 -2.62 19.42
CA GLY A 266 -13.26 -3.54 20.00
C GLY A 266 -13.95 -4.48 21.01
N ALA A 267 -13.48 -5.73 21.09
CA ALA A 267 -13.82 -6.60 22.20
C ALA A 267 -13.04 -6.12 23.43
N GLU A 268 -13.72 -5.35 24.28
CA GLU A 268 -13.26 -4.77 25.55
C GLU A 268 -12.30 -3.56 25.43
N PRO A 269 -12.48 -2.51 26.25
CA PRO A 269 -11.52 -1.40 26.34
C PRO A 269 -10.09 -1.91 26.64
N PRO A 270 -9.04 -1.20 26.22
CA PRO A 270 -9.00 0.19 25.73
C PRO A 270 -8.89 0.29 24.20
N PHE A 271 -9.55 -0.58 23.44
CA PHE A 271 -9.51 -0.46 21.98
C PHE A 271 -10.30 0.76 21.50
N PRO A 272 -9.75 1.57 20.59
CA PRO A 272 -10.46 2.70 20.02
C PRO A 272 -11.62 2.25 19.12
N ASP A 273 -12.78 2.90 19.29
CA ASP A 273 -13.89 2.77 18.35
C ASP A 273 -13.61 3.64 17.12
N PHE A 274 -13.66 3.03 15.94
CA PHE A 274 -13.50 3.75 14.68
C PHE A 274 -14.82 3.81 13.93
N VAL A 275 -15.14 5.00 13.43
CA VAL A 275 -16.24 5.22 12.49
C VAL A 275 -15.70 5.95 11.27
N ALA A 276 -15.62 5.25 10.14
CA ALA A 276 -15.36 5.89 8.85
C ALA A 276 -16.67 6.03 8.08
N GLU A 277 -17.03 7.26 7.69
CA GLU A 277 -18.08 7.54 6.73
C GLU A 277 -17.42 7.85 5.39
N LEU A 278 -17.60 6.96 4.43
CA LEU A 278 -17.02 7.07 3.10
C LEU A 278 -18.09 7.53 2.13
N VAL A 279 -17.77 8.51 1.29
CA VAL A 279 -18.65 9.02 0.22
C VAL A 279 -18.01 8.88 -1.16
N ALA A 280 -18.82 8.42 -2.12
CA ALA A 280 -18.47 8.44 -3.53
C ALA A 280 -18.98 9.75 -4.16
N LYS A 281 -18.12 10.50 -4.84
CA LYS A 281 -18.55 11.68 -5.62
C LYS A 281 -19.06 11.21 -6.98
N ASP A 282 -20.37 11.24 -7.25
CA ASP A 282 -21.00 11.08 -8.58
C ASP A 282 -20.29 10.10 -9.55
N GLY A 283 -20.15 8.83 -9.14
CA GLY A 283 -19.48 7.79 -9.95
C GLY A 283 -17.95 7.85 -9.99
N GLY A 284 -17.36 8.78 -9.26
CA GLY A 284 -15.94 8.96 -8.99
C GLY A 284 -15.43 8.18 -7.78
N PRO A 285 -14.18 8.44 -7.35
CA PRO A 285 -13.53 7.69 -6.28
C PRO A 285 -14.22 7.90 -4.93
N TRP A 286 -14.13 6.89 -4.06
CA TRP A 286 -14.53 6.99 -2.67
C TRP A 286 -13.52 7.84 -1.90
N SER A 287 -14.02 8.69 -1.00
CA SER A 287 -13.23 9.50 -0.07
C SER A 287 -13.85 9.43 1.31
N ALA A 288 -13.05 9.57 2.38
CA ALA A 288 -13.62 9.65 3.71
C ALA A 288 -14.31 11.02 3.86
N ALA A 289 -15.64 11.02 3.98
CA ALA A 289 -16.40 12.21 4.38
C ALA A 289 -16.12 12.56 5.83
N LYS A 290 -16.03 11.53 6.66
CA LYS A 290 -15.78 11.64 8.09
C LYS A 290 -14.94 10.47 8.57
N LEU A 291 -13.88 10.75 9.32
CA LEU A 291 -13.16 9.73 10.07
C LEU A 291 -13.20 10.09 11.55
N THR A 292 -13.91 9.28 12.33
CA THR A 292 -13.99 9.41 13.78
C THR A 292 -13.19 8.31 14.45
N CYS A 293 -12.28 8.67 15.34
CA CYS A 293 -11.60 7.75 16.26
C CYS A 293 -11.99 8.15 17.68
N THR A 294 -12.50 7.20 18.44
CA THR A 294 -12.88 7.39 19.83
C THR A 294 -12.03 6.48 20.69
N VAL A 295 -11.08 7.05 21.43
CA VAL A 295 -10.26 6.27 22.38
C VAL A 295 -10.91 6.37 23.76
N GLY A 296 -11.31 5.22 24.32
CA GLY A 296 -11.73 5.14 25.72
C GLY A 296 -10.50 5.17 26.63
N ASP A 297 -10.32 6.24 27.41
CA ASP A 297 -9.31 6.27 28.47
C ASP A 297 -9.96 5.85 29.80
N GLU A 298 -9.80 4.58 30.17
CA GLU A 298 -10.31 4.05 31.45
C GLU A 298 -9.71 4.79 32.66
N ALA A 299 -8.50 5.36 32.53
CA ALA A 299 -7.86 6.07 33.63
C ALA A 299 -8.49 7.44 33.91
N CYS A 300 -9.18 8.02 32.91
CA CYS A 300 -9.74 9.37 32.99
C CYS A 300 -11.28 9.42 32.92
N GLY A 301 -11.96 8.31 32.58
CA GLY A 301 -13.41 8.31 32.35
C GLY A 301 -13.82 9.28 31.23
N ALA A 302 -12.87 9.66 30.37
CA ALA A 302 -13.03 10.65 29.32
C ALA A 302 -12.95 9.97 27.96
N THR A 303 -13.88 10.36 27.09
CA THR A 303 -13.95 9.89 25.71
C THR A 303 -13.27 10.94 24.82
N HIS A 304 -12.16 10.58 24.18
CA HIS A 304 -11.51 11.48 23.22
C HIS A 304 -12.05 11.20 21.83
N GLN A 305 -12.84 12.13 21.29
CA GLN A 305 -13.34 12.04 19.92
C GLN A 305 -12.43 12.87 18.99
N VAL A 306 -11.90 12.24 17.95
CA VAL A 306 -11.19 12.94 16.87
C VAL A 306 -12.09 12.89 15.65
N VAL A 307 -12.63 14.02 15.20
CA VAL A 307 -13.39 14.14 13.95
C VAL A 307 -12.51 14.75 12.87
N ALA A 308 -12.46 14.12 11.71
CA ALA A 308 -11.89 14.71 10.50
C ALA A 308 -12.98 14.77 9.43
N ASP A 309 -13.40 15.98 9.05
CA ASP A 309 -14.39 16.20 8.00
C ASP A 309 -13.68 16.48 6.67
N GLY A 310 -13.96 15.68 5.64
CA GLY A 310 -13.25 15.67 4.35
C GLY A 310 -13.54 16.86 3.41
N GLY A 311 -13.96 18.01 3.96
CA GLY A 311 -14.56 19.11 3.20
C GLY A 311 -13.70 20.37 2.96
N GLY A 312 -12.52 20.52 3.55
CA GLY A 312 -11.71 21.74 3.40
C GLY A 312 -10.24 21.56 3.78
N ASP A 313 -9.40 22.51 3.35
CA ASP A 313 -7.94 22.52 3.57
C ASP A 313 -7.54 22.83 5.03
N ASP A 314 -8.51 23.22 5.87
CA ASP A 314 -8.31 23.52 7.29
C ASP A 314 -9.08 22.51 8.16
N PHE A 315 -8.36 21.83 9.05
CA PHE A 315 -8.92 20.86 10.00
C PHE A 315 -8.76 21.40 11.42
N GLU A 316 -9.87 21.61 12.13
CA GLU A 316 -9.86 22.04 13.53
C GLU A 316 -10.10 20.84 14.45
N LEU A 317 -9.20 20.63 15.42
CA LEU A 317 -9.30 19.57 16.42
C LEU A 317 -10.17 20.05 17.59
N GLU A 318 -11.44 19.61 17.64
CA GLU A 318 -12.22 19.72 18.87
C GLU A 318 -11.94 18.54 19.80
N ALA A 319 -11.05 18.75 20.78
CA ALA A 319 -10.91 17.82 21.90
C ALA A 319 -12.05 18.06 22.91
N SER A 320 -13.15 17.32 22.80
CA SER A 320 -14.22 17.36 23.79
C SER A 320 -13.87 16.49 25.01
N GLY A 321 -13.13 17.05 25.98
CA GLY A 321 -12.85 16.35 27.23
C GLY A 321 -11.94 17.13 28.18
N ALA A 322 -12.48 17.55 29.32
CA ALA A 322 -11.73 18.28 30.35
C ALA A 322 -10.81 17.34 31.14
N CYS A 323 -9.64 17.01 30.58
CA CYS A 323 -8.60 16.30 31.33
C CYS A 323 -7.72 17.33 32.04
N LYS A 324 -7.91 17.53 33.37
CA LYS A 324 -6.93 18.29 34.16
C LYS A 324 -5.66 17.43 34.25
N PRO A 325 -4.48 17.95 33.83
CA PRO A 325 -3.25 17.17 33.93
C PRO A 325 -3.00 16.80 35.39
N ARG A 326 -2.87 15.49 35.67
CA ARG A 326 -2.39 15.01 36.95
C ARG A 326 -0.93 15.45 37.05
N ALA A 327 -0.64 16.40 37.94
CA ALA A 327 0.70 16.94 38.11
C ALA A 327 1.70 15.81 38.39
N VAL A 328 2.51 15.48 37.39
CA VAL A 328 3.64 14.56 37.56
C VAL A 328 4.69 15.34 38.34
N LYS A 329 4.95 14.93 39.59
CA LYS A 329 6.07 15.47 40.37
C LYS A 329 7.35 15.26 39.58
N ALA A 330 8.02 16.35 39.23
CA ALA A 330 9.34 16.31 38.60
C ALA A 330 10.30 15.50 39.51
N VAL A 331 10.87 14.43 38.96
CA VAL A 331 11.99 13.73 39.58
C VAL A 331 13.21 14.62 39.37
N ALA A 332 13.77 15.16 40.45
CA ALA A 332 14.98 15.95 40.39
C ALA A 332 16.14 15.12 39.85
N ALA A 333 16.90 15.67 38.91
CA ALA A 333 18.11 15.05 38.39
C ALA A 333 19.16 14.90 39.52
N PRO A 334 19.92 13.78 39.54
CA PRO A 334 21.02 13.62 40.49
C PRO A 334 22.11 14.66 40.21
N LYS A 335 22.69 15.21 41.28
CA LYS A 335 23.80 16.16 41.26
C LYS A 335 25.11 15.51 40.84
#